data_AF-A0AAV5ICQ0-F1
#
_entry.id   AF-A0AAV5ICQ0-F1
#
_cell.length_a   1.000
_cell.length_b   1.000
_cell.length_c   1.000
_cell.angle_alpha   90.00
_cell.angle_beta   90.00
_cell.angle_gamma   90.00
#
_symmetry.space_group_name_H-M   'P 1'
#
loop_
_entity.id
_entity.type
_entity.pdbx_description
1 polymer ?
#
loop_
_entity_poly.entity_id
_entity_poly.type
_entity_poly.pdbx_seq_one_letter_code
_entity_poly.pdbx_strand_id
1 'polypeptide(L)'
;MSVHSPCKAPPSSASSLPKEQSQVELELRLLQALEFYPPTKLRGIHRHFVLYGLMEYLRRSLDRHFSPDEVLQLLDRFYNLEMLKSDDEEAEIFKHEEDFSLPQSYFVKEES
;
A
#
# COMPACT_ATOMS: atom_id res chain seq x y z
N MET A 1 -3.95 -12.88 68.10
CA MET A 1 -3.52 -13.82 67.03
C MET A 1 -4.20 -13.39 65.74
N SER A 2 -3.51 -12.56 64.95
CA SER A 2 -4.04 -11.92 63.74
C SER A 2 -3.86 -12.83 62.53
N VAL A 3 -4.96 -13.16 61.85
CA VAL A 3 -4.95 -13.95 60.60
C VAL A 3 -5.07 -13.00 59.40
N HIS A 4 -3.96 -12.41 58.98
CA HIS A 4 -3.87 -11.80 57.65
C HIS A 4 -3.24 -12.84 56.71
N SER A 5 -4.06 -13.40 55.82
CA SER A 5 -3.57 -14.10 54.62
C SER A 5 -3.41 -13.08 53.50
N PRO A 6 -2.20 -12.82 52.97
CA PRO A 6 -2.03 -12.08 51.74
C PRO A 6 -1.66 -13.06 50.62
N CYS A 7 -2.64 -13.82 50.13
CA CYS A 7 -2.54 -14.38 48.77
C CYS A 7 -3.16 -13.38 47.80
N LYS A 8 -2.44 -12.28 47.55
CA LYS A 8 -2.73 -11.41 46.41
C LYS A 8 -1.94 -12.00 45.25
N ALA A 9 -2.63 -12.70 44.35
CA ALA A 9 -2.03 -13.14 43.09
C ALA A 9 -1.45 -11.91 42.37
N PRO A 10 -0.30 -12.05 41.67
CA PRO A 10 0.25 -10.94 40.91
C PRO A 10 -0.80 -10.46 39.90
N PRO A 11 -0.89 -9.16 39.57
CA PRO A 11 -1.66 -8.74 38.42
C PRO A 11 -1.06 -9.45 37.20
N SER A 12 -1.81 -10.40 36.64
CA SER A 12 -1.43 -11.12 35.44
C SER A 12 -0.95 -10.14 34.39
N SER A 13 0.29 -10.31 33.91
CA SER A 13 0.94 -9.52 32.86
C SER A 13 0.34 -9.79 31.47
N ALA A 14 -0.99 -9.84 31.35
CA ALA A 14 -1.74 -10.07 30.12
C ALA A 14 -2.10 -8.76 29.38
N SER A 15 -1.36 -7.68 29.62
CA SER A 15 -1.66 -6.34 29.10
C SER A 15 -1.27 -6.13 27.62
N SER A 16 -0.56 -7.07 26.99
CA SER A 16 -0.13 -6.97 25.58
C SER A 16 -1.08 -7.63 24.58
N LEU A 17 -1.95 -8.54 25.03
CA LEU A 17 -2.89 -9.30 24.20
C LEU A 17 -3.79 -8.49 23.26
N PRO A 18 -4.29 -7.28 23.63
CA PRO A 18 -5.16 -6.50 22.74
C PRO A 18 -4.40 -5.95 21.52
N LYS A 19 -3.13 -5.60 21.69
CA LYS A 19 -2.33 -4.96 20.64
C LYS A 19 -1.92 -5.94 19.55
N GLU A 20 -1.53 -7.14 19.94
CA GLU A 20 -1.15 -8.20 18.99
C GLU A 20 -2.37 -8.68 18.18
N GLN A 21 -3.52 -8.86 18.82
CA GLN A 21 -4.77 -9.19 18.11
C GLN A 21 -5.16 -8.11 17.09
N SER A 22 -5.01 -6.83 17.44
CA SER A 22 -5.31 -5.72 16.51
C SER A 22 -4.36 -5.68 15.30
N GLN A 23 -3.10 -6.09 15.48
CA GLN A 23 -2.13 -6.13 14.40
C GLN A 23 -2.43 -7.28 13.43
N VAL A 24 -2.75 -8.47 13.95
CA VAL A 24 -3.12 -9.63 13.12
C VAL A 24 -4.39 -9.36 12.32
N GLU A 25 -5.38 -8.70 12.94
CA GLU A 25 -6.60 -8.31 12.22
C GLU A 25 -6.30 -7.34 11.09
N LEU A 26 -5.48 -6.30 11.34
CA LEU A 26 -5.06 -5.34 10.33
C LEU A 26 -4.36 -6.02 9.14
N GLU A 27 -3.43 -6.92 9.43
CA GLU A 27 -2.70 -7.70 8.44
C GLU A 27 -3.64 -8.59 7.61
N LEU A 28 -4.58 -9.28 8.26
CA LEU A 28 -5.56 -10.11 7.58
C LEU A 28 -6.44 -9.28 6.64
N ARG A 29 -6.89 -8.09 7.08
CA ARG A 29 -7.65 -7.17 6.23
C ARG A 29 -6.84 -6.68 5.04
N LEU A 30 -5.56 -6.39 5.21
CA LEU A 30 -4.69 -6.03 4.09
C LEU A 30 -4.60 -7.17 3.08
N LEU A 31 -4.33 -8.40 3.54
CA LEU A 31 -4.21 -9.56 2.66
C LEU A 31 -5.50 -9.84 1.87
N GLN A 32 -6.67 -9.62 2.47
CA GLN A 32 -7.96 -9.68 1.77
C GLN A 32 -8.09 -8.59 0.70
N ALA A 33 -7.65 -7.36 1.00
CA ALA A 33 -7.70 -6.26 0.04
C ALA A 33 -6.85 -6.51 -1.20
N LEU A 34 -5.75 -7.27 -1.08
CA LEU A 34 -4.85 -7.59 -2.18
C LEU A 34 -5.48 -8.48 -3.26
N GLU A 35 -6.61 -9.14 -3.00
CA GLU A 35 -7.40 -9.83 -4.03
C GLU A 35 -7.94 -8.84 -5.07
N PHE A 36 -8.30 -7.64 -4.63
CA PHE A 36 -8.83 -6.57 -5.48
C PHE A 36 -7.72 -5.64 -5.99
N TYR A 37 -6.70 -5.41 -5.16
CA TYR A 37 -5.62 -4.45 -5.39
C TYR A 37 -4.27 -5.18 -5.45
N PRO A 38 -3.94 -5.84 -6.58
CA PRO A 38 -2.79 -6.72 -6.66
C PRO A 38 -1.47 -5.96 -6.44
N PRO A 39 -0.52 -6.50 -5.65
CA PRO A 39 0.78 -5.87 -5.39
C PRO A 39 1.61 -5.60 -6.65
N THR A 40 1.39 -6.37 -7.73
CA THR A 40 2.07 -6.18 -9.01
C THR A 40 1.80 -4.80 -9.62
N LYS A 41 0.68 -4.17 -9.24
CA LYS A 41 0.28 -2.83 -9.67
C LYS A 41 0.76 -1.72 -8.73
N LEU A 42 1.62 -2.03 -7.75
CA LEU A 42 2.31 -1.02 -6.94
C LEU A 42 3.44 -0.29 -7.68
N ARG A 43 3.58 -0.52 -9.00
CA ARG A 43 4.54 0.15 -9.87
C ARG A 43 3.85 1.22 -10.72
N GLY A 44 4.64 2.23 -11.12
CA GLY A 44 4.24 3.25 -12.08
C GLY A 44 3.02 4.05 -11.65
N ILE A 45 2.24 4.48 -12.64
CA ILE A 45 1.03 5.28 -12.41
C ILE A 45 -0.05 4.52 -11.62
N HIS A 46 -0.04 3.18 -11.67
CA HIS A 46 -1.03 2.34 -11.00
C HIS A 46 -0.88 2.34 -9.48
N ARG A 47 0.33 2.62 -8.99
CA ARG A 47 0.63 2.70 -7.55
C ARG A 47 -0.33 3.61 -6.81
N HIS A 48 -0.69 4.75 -7.39
CA HIS A 48 -1.62 5.70 -6.77
C HIS A 48 -3.00 5.09 -6.54
N PHE A 49 -3.56 4.42 -7.55
CA PHE A 49 -4.88 3.79 -7.47
C PHE A 49 -4.89 2.61 -6.49
N VAL A 50 -3.83 1.80 -6.50
CA VAL A 50 -3.67 0.68 -5.58
C VAL A 50 -3.58 1.17 -4.13
N LEU A 51 -2.71 2.13 -3.84
CA LEU A 51 -2.57 2.67 -2.49
C LEU A 51 -3.87 3.32 -2.00
N TYR A 52 -4.53 4.12 -2.85
CA TYR A 52 -5.81 4.72 -2.51
C TYR A 52 -6.89 3.66 -2.23
N GLY A 53 -6.98 2.64 -3.08
CA GLY A 53 -7.91 1.52 -2.91
C GLY A 53 -7.69 0.74 -1.62
N LEU A 54 -6.42 0.47 -1.28
CA LEU A 54 -6.05 -0.19 -0.03
C LEU A 54 -6.39 0.66 1.19
N MET A 55 -6.07 1.96 1.18
CA MET A 55 -6.45 2.88 2.25
C MET A 55 -7.97 2.93 2.45
N GLU A 56 -8.75 3.03 1.37
CA GLU A 56 -10.21 3.07 1.44
C GLU A 56 -10.82 1.75 1.92
N TYR A 57 -10.28 0.61 1.48
CA TYR A 57 -10.73 -0.70 1.95
C TYR A 57 -10.48 -0.86 3.45
N LEU A 58 -9.25 -0.58 3.89
CA LEU A 58 -8.87 -0.67 5.29
C LEU A 58 -9.69 0.29 6.15
N ARG A 59 -9.90 1.54 5.70
CA ARG A 59 -10.74 2.52 6.39
C ARG A 59 -12.16 2.02 6.61
N ARG A 60 -12.79 1.43 5.58
CA ARG A 60 -14.15 0.89 5.69
C ARG A 60 -14.21 -0.35 6.58
N SER A 61 -13.16 -1.17 6.58
CA SER A 61 -13.14 -2.42 7.35
C SER A 61 -12.81 -2.23 8.84
N LEU A 62 -12.04 -1.19 9.19
CA LEU A 62 -11.50 -0.96 10.53
C LEU A 62 -11.92 0.37 11.16
N ASP A 63 -12.75 1.15 10.45
CA ASP A 63 -13.24 2.48 10.86
C ASP A 63 -12.13 3.45 11.30
N ARG A 64 -11.00 3.41 10.58
CA ARG A 64 -9.80 4.19 10.88
C ARG A 64 -9.17 4.76 9.62
N HIS A 65 -8.74 6.01 9.64
CA HIS A 65 -7.97 6.56 8.53
C HIS A 65 -6.57 5.96 8.47
N PHE A 66 -6.07 5.78 7.24
CA PHE A 66 -4.73 5.29 6.97
C PHE A 66 -3.99 6.30 6.10
N SER A 67 -2.72 6.52 6.40
CA SER A 67 -1.82 7.26 5.52
C SER A 67 -1.18 6.33 4.48
N PRO A 68 -0.68 6.86 3.35
CA PRO A 68 0.05 6.07 2.37
C PRO A 68 1.26 5.36 2.99
N ASP A 69 2.00 6.04 3.88
CA ASP A 69 3.20 5.50 4.52
C ASP A 69 2.86 4.34 5.46
N GLU A 70 1.76 4.42 6.21
CA GLU A 70 1.29 3.33 7.06
C GLU A 70 0.95 2.08 6.25
N VAL A 71 0.28 2.24 5.11
CA VAL A 71 -0.06 1.12 4.23
C VAL A 71 1.20 0.52 3.59
N LEU A 72 2.15 1.35 3.17
CA LEU A 72 3.43 0.89 2.64
C LEU A 72 4.22 0.11 3.68
N GLN A 73 4.29 0.59 4.92
CA GLN A 73 4.97 -0.10 6.01
C GLN A 73 4.30 -1.44 6.36
N LEU A 74 2.97 -1.52 6.24
CA LEU A 74 2.23 -2.77 6.43
C LEU A 74 2.50 -3.76 5.28
N LEU A 75 2.57 -3.28 4.04
CA LEU A 75 2.92 -4.09 2.86
C LEU A 75 4.35 -4.64 2.94
N ASP A 76 5.29 -3.85 3.47
CA ASP A 76 6.71 -4.23 3.62
C ASP A 76 6.91 -5.46 4.53
N ARG A 77 5.93 -5.74 5.42
CA ARG A 77 5.93 -6.95 6.26
C ARG A 77 5.70 -8.24 5.48
N PHE A 78 5.08 -8.15 4.30
CA PHE A 78 4.72 -9.30 3.46
C PHE A 78 5.51 -9.35 2.15
N TYR A 79 5.87 -8.19 1.61
CA TYR A 79 6.54 -8.02 0.34
C TYR A 79 7.83 -7.26 0.54
N ASN A 80 8.90 -7.71 -0.10
CA ASN A 80 10.10 -6.90 -0.21
C ASN A 80 9.83 -5.77 -1.24
N LEU A 81 9.45 -4.59 -0.74
CA LEU A 81 9.12 -3.45 -1.60
C LEU A 81 10.34 -2.88 -2.31
N GLU A 82 11.56 -3.08 -1.79
CA GLU A 82 12.81 -2.67 -2.46
C GLU A 82 13.04 -3.45 -3.76
N MET A 83 12.47 -4.66 -3.88
CA MET A 83 12.53 -5.46 -5.11
C MET A 83 11.48 -5.04 -6.16
N LEU A 84 10.55 -4.14 -5.83
CA LEU A 84 9.75 -3.47 -6.84
C LEU A 84 10.66 -2.48 -7.56
N LYS A 85 11.25 -2.90 -8.68
CA LYS A 85 12.02 -2.01 -9.56
C LYS A 85 11.25 -0.70 -9.75
N SER A 86 11.92 0.44 -9.58
CA SER A 86 11.38 1.74 -9.94
C SER A 86 11.07 1.73 -11.44
N ASP A 87 9.87 2.20 -11.82
CA ASP A 87 9.52 2.41 -13.23
C ASP A 87 10.21 3.68 -13.78
N ASP A 88 11.50 3.85 -13.52
CA ASP A 88 12.28 4.94 -14.12
C ASP A 88 12.22 4.89 -15.65
N GLU A 89 11.95 3.71 -16.24
CA GLU A 89 11.68 3.53 -17.67
C GLU A 89 10.31 4.10 -18.12
N GLU A 90 9.23 4.04 -17.32
CA GLU A 90 7.94 4.65 -17.72
C GLU A 90 7.96 6.18 -17.57
N ALA A 91 8.74 6.70 -16.62
CA ALA A 91 8.88 8.14 -16.42
C ALA A 91 9.60 8.83 -17.60
N GLU A 92 10.47 8.12 -18.33
CA GLU A 92 11.09 8.63 -19.56
C GLU A 92 10.08 8.86 -20.68
N ILE A 93 9.06 8.01 -20.81
CA ILE A 93 8.00 8.14 -21.83
C ILE A 93 7.28 9.49 -21.71
N PHE A 94 7.05 9.96 -20.47
CA PHE A 94 6.41 11.26 -20.22
C PHE A 94 7.36 12.46 -20.35
N LYS A 95 8.69 12.24 -20.48
CA LYS A 95 9.69 13.30 -20.65
C LYS A 95 10.01 13.63 -22.11
N HIS A 96 9.57 12.81 -23.06
CA HIS A 96 9.74 13.12 -24.47
C HIS A 96 8.74 14.20 -24.90
N GLU A 97 9.17 15.46 -24.85
CA GLU A 97 8.56 16.53 -25.66
C GLU A 97 8.87 16.22 -27.14
N GLU A 98 7.99 15.45 -27.78
CA GLU A 98 8.00 15.32 -29.24
C GLU A 98 7.33 16.57 -29.84
N ASP A 99 8.07 17.29 -30.69
CA ASP A 99 7.53 18.43 -31.43
C ASP A 99 6.55 17.89 -32.49
N PHE A 100 5.25 18.08 -32.26
CA PHE A 100 4.21 17.52 -33.11
C PHE A 100 4.28 18.13 -34.51
N SER A 101 4.78 17.35 -35.47
CA SER A 101 4.86 17.74 -36.88
C SER A 101 4.22 16.68 -37.76
N LEU A 102 3.64 17.13 -38.88
CA LEU A 102 3.04 16.22 -39.85
C LEU A 102 4.14 15.38 -40.53
N PRO A 103 3.90 14.09 -40.80
CA PRO A 103 4.84 13.27 -41.57
C PRO A 103 5.21 13.93 -42.90
N GLN A 104 6.47 13.79 -43.34
CA GLN A 104 6.97 14.44 -44.56
C GLN A 104 6.14 14.12 -45.81
N SER A 105 5.49 12.95 -45.85
CA SER A 105 4.57 12.55 -46.91
C SER A 105 3.37 13.49 -47.09
N TYR A 106 2.98 14.24 -46.06
CA TYR A 106 1.89 15.22 -46.14
C TYR A 106 2.27 16.46 -46.98
N PHE A 107 3.56 16.73 -47.13
CA PHE A 107 4.07 17.90 -47.85
C PHE A 107 4.44 17.59 -49.31
N VAL A 108 4.46 16.31 -49.70
CA VAL A 108 4.63 15.91 -51.10
C VAL A 108 3.29 16.12 -51.81
N LYS A 109 3.02 17.38 -52.18
CA LYS A 109 1.98 17.69 -53.16
C LYS A 109 2.45 17.14 -54.50
N GLU A 110 1.76 16.15 -55.04
CA GLU A 110 1.91 15.79 -56.44
C GLU A 110 1.51 17.01 -57.28
N GLU A 111 2.50 17.72 -57.82
CA GLU A 111 2.31 18.68 -58.91
C GLU A 111 1.83 17.88 -60.14
N SER A 112 0.55 18.05 -60.49
CA SER A 112 -0.03 17.61 -61.77
C SER A 112 -0.04 18.77 -62.76
#